data_AF-A0A076KWU3-F1
#
_entry.id   AF-A0A076KWU3-F1
#
_cell.length_a   1.000
_cell.length_b   1.000
_cell.length_c   1.000
_cell.angle_alpha   90.00
_cell.angle_beta   90.00
_cell.angle_gamma   90.00
#
_symmetry.space_group_name_H-M   'P 1'
#
loop_
_entity.id
_entity.type
_entity.pdbx_description
1 polymer ?
#
loop_
_entity_poly.entity_id
_entity_poly.type
_entity_poly.pdbx_seq_one_letter_code
_entity_poly.pdbx_strand_id
1 'polypeptide(L)'
;EAHGTGTPAGDPQEAQAIASAFFADGAPKDTLYVGSVKTVLGHTEGTAGLASLISTSLAMQHAVIPPNMHFNKLNPAVAPYYTNLEIPTEAIPWPTPPAGQPRRASINSFGFGGTNAHAIIESFEPALVAKPKAASFLPLTVSAASAKSLRAMLSDLADYLRDRPDTDIRDLAYTLTCRRSTLPYRQVITGSTTRHLVCKINAILSEGQPQSWDTPRFNISTPAVLGVFTGQGAQWNRIP
;
A
#
# COMPACT_ATOMS: atom_id res chain seq x y z
N GLU A 1 13.93 -4.69 12.56
CA GLU A 1 13.86 -5.75 11.55
C GLU A 1 15.27 -6.27 11.28
N ALA A 2 15.62 -7.38 11.93
CA ALA A 2 16.94 -8.00 11.87
C ALA A 2 17.16 -8.75 10.54
N HIS A 3 18.41 -9.06 10.23
CA HIS A 3 18.75 -10.04 9.22
C HIS A 3 18.22 -11.43 9.64
N GLY A 4 18.43 -11.85 10.88
CA GLY A 4 17.69 -12.89 11.60
C GLY A 4 17.38 -14.12 10.76
N THR A 5 18.42 -14.84 10.33
CA THR A 5 18.31 -16.01 9.45
C THR A 5 18.12 -17.31 10.21
N GLY A 6 18.18 -17.30 11.54
CA GLY A 6 18.08 -18.51 12.35
C GLY A 6 19.38 -19.31 12.36
N THR A 7 20.50 -18.71 11.95
CA THR A 7 21.78 -19.43 11.84
C THR A 7 22.46 -19.48 13.21
N PRO A 8 23.04 -20.64 13.60
CA PRO A 8 23.68 -20.78 14.92
C PRO A 8 24.82 -19.78 15.17
N ALA A 9 25.53 -19.38 14.11
CA ALA A 9 26.63 -18.42 14.19
C ALA A 9 26.20 -16.98 13.92
N GLY A 10 25.25 -16.74 13.02
CA GLY A 10 24.85 -15.39 12.61
C GLY A 10 23.99 -14.67 13.65
N ASP A 11 23.01 -15.36 14.23
CA ASP A 11 22.07 -14.73 15.17
C ASP A 11 22.78 -14.16 16.43
N PRO A 12 23.75 -14.86 17.06
CA PRO A 12 24.52 -14.27 18.16
C PRO A 12 25.33 -13.03 17.74
N GLN A 13 25.95 -13.05 16.56
CA GLN A 13 26.76 -11.93 16.06
C GLN A 13 25.89 -10.71 15.76
N GLU A 14 24.73 -10.92 15.15
CA GLU A 14 23.78 -9.83 14.92
C GLU A 14 23.24 -9.27 16.23
N ALA A 15 22.84 -10.12 17.17
CA ALA A 15 22.34 -9.69 18.47
C ALA A 15 23.39 -8.86 19.23
N GLN A 16 24.65 -9.30 19.22
CA GLN A 16 25.76 -8.56 19.80
C GLN A 16 25.95 -7.20 19.12
N ALA A 17 25.89 -7.15 17.79
CA ALA A 17 26.04 -5.91 17.04
C ALA A 17 24.92 -4.91 17.35
N ILE A 18 23.66 -5.38 17.42
CA ILE A 18 22.51 -4.55 17.82
C ILE A 18 22.71 -4.04 19.25
N ALA A 19 23.02 -4.92 20.20
CA ALA A 19 23.22 -4.53 21.59
C ALA A 19 24.33 -3.50 21.75
N SER A 20 25.47 -3.70 21.07
CA SER A 20 26.62 -2.80 21.14
C SER A 20 26.35 -1.44 20.50
N ALA A 21 25.55 -1.40 19.42
CA ALA A 21 25.23 -0.16 18.72
C ALA A 21 24.18 0.69 19.45
N PHE A 22 23.13 0.06 20.00
CA PHE A 22 22.00 0.76 20.60
C PHE A 22 22.10 0.93 22.12
N PHE A 23 22.88 0.08 22.80
CA PHE A 23 22.97 0.04 24.27
C PHE A 23 24.40 0.16 24.79
N ALA A 24 25.24 0.94 24.10
CA ALA A 24 26.54 1.37 24.63
C ALA A 24 26.38 2.24 25.89
N ASP A 25 27.47 2.43 26.64
CA ASP A 25 27.46 3.21 27.87
C ASP A 25 26.85 4.62 27.67
N GLY A 26 25.82 4.93 28.48
CA GLY A 26 25.08 6.19 28.41
C GLY A 26 23.86 6.19 27.48
N ALA A 27 23.57 5.09 26.77
CA ALA A 27 22.38 4.97 25.94
C ALA A 27 21.08 4.79 26.75
N PRO A 28 19.92 5.18 26.19
CA PRO A 28 18.61 4.87 26.78
C PRO A 28 18.45 3.36 27.02
N LYS A 29 17.80 3.01 28.13
CA LYS A 29 17.57 1.60 28.52
C LYS A 29 16.20 1.07 28.09
N ASP A 30 15.53 1.78 27.18
CA ASP A 30 14.23 1.39 26.66
C ASP A 30 14.34 0.05 25.89
N THR A 31 13.27 -0.73 25.91
CA THR A 31 13.22 -1.99 25.16
C THR A 31 13.22 -1.72 23.66
N LEU A 32 14.12 -2.38 22.93
CA LEU A 32 14.12 -2.42 21.48
C LEU A 32 13.51 -3.73 20.98
N TYR A 33 12.43 -3.63 20.23
CA TYR A 33 11.82 -4.80 19.59
C TYR A 33 12.62 -5.27 18.37
N VAL A 34 12.98 -6.56 18.35
CA VAL A 34 13.78 -7.18 17.29
C VAL A 34 12.99 -8.31 16.62
N GLY A 35 12.42 -7.97 15.47
CA GLY A 35 11.69 -8.91 14.59
C GLY A 35 12.50 -9.39 13.38
N SER A 36 12.08 -10.48 12.74
CA SER A 36 12.55 -10.88 11.41
C SER A 36 11.42 -11.48 10.59
N VAL A 37 11.09 -10.86 9.45
CA VAL A 37 10.08 -11.33 8.50
C VAL A 37 10.41 -12.72 7.93
N LYS A 38 11.68 -13.14 8.01
CA LYS A 38 12.13 -14.47 7.54
C LYS A 38 11.52 -15.60 8.35
N THR A 39 11.10 -15.34 9.59
CA THR A 39 10.33 -16.30 10.38
C THR A 39 8.96 -16.60 9.76
N VAL A 40 8.39 -15.65 9.00
CA VAL A 40 7.06 -15.75 8.39
C VAL A 40 7.14 -16.22 6.93
N LEU A 41 8.03 -15.60 6.15
CA LEU A 41 8.10 -15.82 4.69
C LEU A 41 9.28 -16.69 4.25
N GLY A 42 10.15 -17.11 5.18
CA GLY A 42 11.44 -17.69 4.86
C GLY A 42 12.47 -16.66 4.37
N HIS A 43 13.67 -17.13 4.06
CA HIS A 43 14.72 -16.26 3.52
C HIS A 43 14.57 -16.12 2.00
N THR A 44 14.11 -14.96 1.54
CA THR A 44 13.90 -14.68 0.10
C THR A 44 15.17 -14.21 -0.63
N GLU A 45 16.34 -14.66 -0.16
CA GLU A 45 17.67 -14.39 -0.73
C GLU A 45 17.88 -12.90 -1.10
N GLY A 46 18.15 -12.60 -2.37
CA GLY A 46 18.41 -11.25 -2.86
C GLY A 46 17.27 -10.24 -2.65
N THR A 47 16.06 -10.71 -2.29
CA THR A 47 14.92 -9.84 -1.96
C THR A 47 14.66 -9.71 -0.46
N ALA A 48 15.45 -10.34 0.40
CA ALA A 48 15.22 -10.38 1.83
C ALA A 48 15.16 -8.98 2.47
N GLY A 49 16.05 -8.06 2.06
CA GLY A 49 16.03 -6.67 2.53
C GLY A 49 14.75 -5.93 2.13
N LEU A 50 14.23 -6.17 0.92
CA LEU A 50 12.98 -5.55 0.45
C LEU A 50 11.74 -6.14 1.14
N ALA A 51 11.73 -7.45 1.41
CA ALA A 51 10.67 -8.08 2.20
C ALA A 51 10.60 -7.45 3.61
N SER A 52 11.76 -7.27 4.25
CA SER A 52 11.90 -6.58 5.53
C SER A 52 11.44 -5.12 5.46
N LEU A 53 11.75 -4.40 4.38
CA LEU A 53 11.28 -3.03 4.16
C LEU A 53 9.76 -2.94 4.03
N ILE A 54 9.15 -3.83 3.25
CA ILE A 54 7.69 -3.89 3.07
C ILE A 54 7.01 -4.22 4.40
N SER A 55 7.49 -5.25 5.11
CA SER A 55 6.97 -5.64 6.43
C SER A 55 7.02 -4.47 7.42
N THR A 56 8.16 -3.80 7.50
CA THR A 56 8.35 -2.68 8.43
C THR A 56 7.51 -1.46 8.04
N SER A 57 7.36 -1.17 6.75
CA SER A 57 6.48 -0.11 6.25
C SER A 57 5.01 -0.36 6.62
N LEU A 58 4.53 -1.59 6.44
CA LEU A 58 3.17 -1.99 6.84
C LEU A 58 3.00 -1.91 8.37
N ALA A 59 3.99 -2.35 9.13
CA ALA A 59 3.98 -2.27 10.58
C ALA A 59 3.88 -0.81 11.08
N MET A 60 4.58 0.13 10.43
CA MET A 60 4.44 1.57 10.70
C MET A 60 3.07 2.12 10.28
N GLN A 61 2.60 1.77 9.08
CA GLN A 61 1.30 2.22 8.55
C GLN A 61 0.14 1.80 9.46
N HIS A 62 0.21 0.59 10.02
CA HIS A 62 -0.80 0.04 10.91
C HIS A 62 -0.51 0.33 12.39
N ALA A 63 0.61 0.96 12.72
CA ALA A 63 1.08 1.19 14.08
C ALA A 63 1.09 -0.09 14.95
N VAL A 64 1.52 -1.21 14.37
CA VAL A 64 1.57 -2.54 15.01
C VAL A 64 2.90 -3.21 14.66
N ILE A 65 3.59 -3.76 15.66
CA ILE A 65 4.77 -4.60 15.45
C ILE A 65 4.29 -6.05 15.30
N PRO A 66 4.58 -6.72 14.17
CA PRO A 66 4.12 -8.07 13.92
C PRO A 66 4.89 -9.11 14.76
N PRO A 67 4.30 -10.29 15.01
CA PRO A 67 4.98 -11.36 15.71
C PRO A 67 6.07 -12.03 14.85
N ASN A 68 7.08 -12.58 15.52
CA ASN A 68 8.00 -13.54 14.96
C ASN A 68 7.44 -14.96 15.13
N MET A 69 7.32 -15.69 14.03
CA MET A 69 6.88 -17.07 14.06
C MET A 69 8.01 -18.00 14.54
N HIS A 70 7.65 -19.18 15.03
CA HIS A 70 8.58 -20.24 15.43
C HIS A 70 9.59 -19.88 16.54
N PHE A 71 9.37 -18.78 17.27
CA PHE A 71 10.16 -18.44 18.44
C PHE A 71 9.54 -19.04 19.72
N ASN A 72 10.19 -20.06 20.28
CA ASN A 72 9.72 -20.72 21.51
C ASN A 72 10.63 -20.46 22.71
N LYS A 73 11.95 -20.43 22.49
CA LYS A 73 12.95 -20.27 23.54
C LYS A 73 14.14 -19.49 22.99
N LEU A 74 14.60 -18.51 23.74
CA LEU A 74 15.79 -17.74 23.39
C LEU A 74 17.03 -18.63 23.35
N ASN A 75 17.82 -18.50 22.29
CA ASN A 75 19.07 -19.23 22.14
C ASN A 75 20.06 -18.79 23.25
N PRO A 76 20.66 -19.71 24.03
CA PRO A 76 21.65 -19.37 25.06
C PRO A 76 22.85 -18.55 24.54
N ALA A 77 23.23 -18.71 23.28
CA ALA A 77 24.32 -17.92 22.66
C ALA A 77 23.91 -16.47 22.36
N VAL A 78 22.60 -16.20 22.27
CA VAL A 78 22.02 -14.88 22.00
C VAL A 78 21.65 -14.17 23.31
N ALA A 79 21.30 -14.93 24.35
CA ALA A 79 20.84 -14.43 25.65
C ALA A 79 21.71 -13.34 26.29
N PRO A 80 23.07 -13.37 26.23
CA PRO A 80 23.91 -12.31 26.80
C PRO A 80 23.63 -10.91 26.22
N TYR A 81 23.10 -10.83 25.00
CA TYR A 81 22.88 -9.57 24.28
C TYR A 81 21.43 -9.09 24.34
N TYR A 82 20.53 -9.86 24.95
CA TYR A 82 19.09 -9.64 24.93
C TYR A 82 18.54 -9.00 26.22
N THR A 83 19.37 -8.22 26.92
CA THR A 83 18.95 -7.52 28.15
C THR A 83 17.91 -6.43 27.88
N ASN A 84 18.10 -5.67 26.80
CA ASN A 84 17.19 -4.60 26.37
C ASN A 84 16.55 -4.88 24.99
N LEU A 85 16.69 -6.11 24.49
CA LEU A 85 16.10 -6.56 23.23
C LEU A 85 14.94 -7.49 23.51
N GLU A 86 13.86 -7.37 22.76
CA GLU A 86 12.69 -8.23 22.89
C GLU A 86 12.23 -8.75 21.54
N ILE A 87 11.99 -10.07 21.43
CA ILE A 87 11.40 -10.69 20.24
C ILE A 87 9.88 -10.72 20.43
N PRO A 88 9.09 -9.99 19.63
CA PRO A 88 7.63 -10.03 19.73
C PRO A 88 7.10 -11.41 19.29
N THR A 89 6.31 -12.08 20.12
CA THR A 89 5.64 -13.35 19.78
C THR A 89 4.17 -13.18 19.41
N GLU A 90 3.62 -11.99 19.69
CA GLU A 90 2.25 -11.59 19.36
C GLU A 90 2.28 -10.23 18.66
N ALA A 91 1.19 -9.89 17.97
CA ALA A 91 1.05 -8.56 17.38
C ALA A 91 0.84 -7.52 18.50
N ILE A 92 1.80 -6.61 18.66
CA ILE A 92 1.74 -5.60 19.71
C ILE A 92 1.56 -4.19 19.11
N PRO A 93 0.80 -3.29 19.78
CA PRO A 93 0.77 -1.89 19.39
C PRO A 93 2.19 -1.30 19.35
N TRP A 94 2.51 -0.55 18.29
CA TRP A 94 3.80 0.12 18.20
C TRP A 94 3.90 1.21 19.27
N PRO A 95 4.97 1.23 20.10
CA PRO A 95 5.14 2.23 21.15
C PRO A 95 4.95 3.66 20.64
N THR A 96 4.18 4.48 21.36
CA THR A 96 3.90 5.85 20.93
C THR A 96 5.18 6.69 21.11
N PRO A 97 5.73 7.27 20.03
CA PRO A 97 6.92 8.08 20.14
C PRO A 97 6.62 9.43 20.84
N PRO A 98 7.65 10.11 21.40
CA PRO A 98 7.49 11.46 21.92
C PRO A 98 6.91 12.42 20.87
N ALA A 99 6.20 13.46 21.33
CA ALA A 99 5.61 14.45 20.45
C ALA A 99 6.65 15.06 19.51
N GLY A 100 6.34 15.06 18.21
CA GLY A 100 7.25 15.56 17.16
C GLY A 100 8.29 14.54 16.66
N GLN A 101 8.29 13.30 17.17
CA GLN A 101 9.14 12.23 16.65
C GLN A 101 8.32 11.20 15.86
N PRO A 102 8.76 10.81 14.65
CA PRO A 102 8.11 9.74 13.91
C PRO A 102 8.41 8.38 14.56
N ARG A 103 7.59 7.37 14.28
CA ARG A 103 7.98 5.98 14.53
C ARG A 103 9.19 5.68 13.66
N ARG A 104 10.23 5.11 14.24
CA ARG A 104 11.49 4.79 13.55
C ARG A 104 11.79 3.32 13.70
N ALA A 105 12.31 2.71 12.65
CA ALA A 105 12.82 1.34 12.69
C ALA A 105 14.07 1.20 11.83
N SER A 106 14.87 0.21 12.20
CA SER A 106 16.04 -0.21 11.44
C SER A 106 15.79 -1.54 10.75
N ILE A 107 16.34 -1.68 9.55
CA ILE A 107 16.34 -2.90 8.73
C ILE A 107 17.78 -3.33 8.48
N ASN A 108 18.11 -4.55 8.87
CA ASN A 108 19.39 -5.20 8.59
C ASN A 108 19.26 -6.23 7.47
N SER A 109 20.25 -6.27 6.58
CA SER A 109 20.40 -7.36 5.60
C SER A 109 21.88 -7.64 5.36
N PHE A 110 22.33 -8.85 5.69
CA PHE A 110 23.73 -9.27 5.58
C PHE A 110 23.87 -10.34 4.51
N GLY A 111 24.64 -10.04 3.46
CA GLY A 111 24.93 -11.00 2.41
C GLY A 111 26.00 -11.99 2.85
N PHE A 112 25.89 -13.25 2.43
CA PHE A 112 26.86 -14.31 2.78
C PHE A 112 28.31 -13.95 2.39
N GLY A 113 28.51 -13.11 1.37
CA GLY A 113 29.81 -12.59 0.95
C GLY A 113 30.39 -11.49 1.84
N GLY A 114 29.74 -11.16 2.96
CA GLY A 114 30.19 -10.15 3.94
C GLY A 114 29.75 -8.71 3.64
N THR A 115 28.94 -8.48 2.60
CA THR A 115 28.36 -7.16 2.33
C THR A 115 27.16 -6.93 3.24
N ASN A 116 27.22 -5.86 4.04
CA ASN A 116 26.19 -5.51 5.01
C ASN A 116 25.43 -4.26 4.58
N ALA A 117 24.11 -4.29 4.71
CA ALA A 117 23.25 -3.12 4.52
C ALA A 117 22.42 -2.86 5.79
N HIS A 118 22.35 -1.60 6.19
CA HIS A 118 21.51 -1.10 7.27
C HIS A 118 20.71 0.10 6.76
N ALA A 119 19.39 0.07 6.92
CA ALA A 119 18.52 1.18 6.56
C ALA A 119 17.72 1.62 7.78
N ILE A 120 17.62 2.94 7.98
CA ILE A 120 16.73 3.55 8.97
C ILE A 120 15.54 4.11 8.21
N ILE A 121 14.34 3.75 8.64
CA ILE A 121 13.08 4.24 8.06
C ILE A 121 12.23 4.90 9.14
N GLU A 122 11.42 5.87 8.71
CA GLU A 122 10.55 6.65 9.59
C GLU A 122 9.14 6.72 9.02
N SER A 123 8.14 6.73 9.90
CA SER A 123 6.76 6.91 9.51
C SER A 123 6.53 8.31 8.95
N PHE A 124 5.78 8.40 7.85
CA PHE A 124 5.32 9.67 7.30
C PHE A 124 3.98 10.07 7.94
N GLU A 125 3.96 11.24 8.59
CA GLU A 125 2.73 11.83 9.14
C GLU A 125 2.24 12.95 8.20
N PRO A 126 1.20 12.71 7.38
CA PRO A 126 0.71 13.72 6.45
C PRO A 126 0.04 14.87 7.19
N ALA A 127 0.29 16.11 6.74
CA ALA A 127 -0.49 17.25 7.17
C ALA A 127 -1.97 17.05 6.76
N LEU A 128 -2.90 17.31 7.69
CA LEU A 128 -4.33 17.28 7.41
C LEU A 128 -4.68 18.43 6.44
N VAL A 129 -4.97 18.10 5.18
CA VAL A 129 -5.46 19.06 4.19
C VAL A 129 -6.98 18.95 4.11
N ALA A 130 -7.67 20.09 4.25
CA ALA A 130 -9.12 20.14 4.11
C ALA A 130 -9.53 19.74 2.69
N LYS A 131 -10.46 18.78 2.57
CA LYS A 131 -10.98 18.34 1.29
C LYS A 131 -12.08 19.30 0.80
N PRO A 132 -11.97 19.91 -0.39
CA PRO A 132 -13.05 20.70 -0.97
C PRO A 132 -14.28 19.82 -1.24
N LYS A 133 -15.48 20.40 -1.23
CA LYS A 133 -16.75 19.67 -1.45
C LYS A 133 -16.87 19.10 -2.87
N ALA A 134 -17.29 17.83 -2.95
CA ALA A 134 -17.77 17.05 -4.10
C ALA A 134 -18.41 17.83 -5.27
N ALA A 135 -18.07 17.57 -6.54
CA ALA A 135 -19.02 17.81 -7.62
C ALA A 135 -20.03 16.65 -7.59
N SER A 136 -21.30 16.89 -7.93
CA SER A 136 -22.35 15.87 -7.80
C SER A 136 -22.21 14.70 -8.79
N PHE A 137 -21.40 14.85 -9.84
CA PHE A 137 -21.24 13.85 -10.89
C PHE A 137 -19.82 13.88 -11.45
N LEU A 138 -19.10 12.76 -11.34
CA LEU A 138 -17.73 12.65 -11.83
C LEU A 138 -17.58 11.43 -12.76
N PRO A 139 -16.81 11.55 -13.85
CA PRO A 139 -16.48 10.42 -14.70
C PRO A 139 -15.39 9.55 -14.04
N LEU A 140 -15.67 8.27 -13.87
CA LEU A 140 -14.70 7.26 -13.48
C LEU A 140 -14.17 6.59 -14.75
N THR A 141 -12.89 6.78 -15.01
CA THR A 141 -12.20 6.25 -16.19
C THR A 141 -11.47 4.97 -15.84
N VAL A 142 -11.94 3.82 -16.33
CA VAL A 142 -11.22 2.54 -16.20
C VAL A 142 -10.64 2.17 -17.55
N SER A 143 -9.37 1.76 -17.57
CA SER A 143 -8.73 1.30 -18.80
C SER A 143 -7.83 0.10 -18.58
N ALA A 144 -7.68 -0.72 -19.61
CA ALA A 144 -6.85 -1.92 -19.59
C ALA A 144 -6.22 -2.21 -20.97
N ALA A 145 -5.24 -3.13 -20.98
CA ALA A 145 -4.55 -3.55 -22.19
C ALA A 145 -5.34 -4.57 -23.04
N SER A 146 -6.44 -5.11 -22.52
CA SER A 146 -7.34 -6.02 -23.24
C SER A 146 -8.78 -5.88 -22.74
N ALA A 147 -9.76 -6.29 -23.56
CA ALA A 147 -11.17 -6.33 -23.14
C ALA A 147 -11.39 -7.25 -21.92
N LYS A 148 -10.70 -8.39 -21.86
CA LYS A 148 -10.73 -9.31 -20.71
C LYS A 148 -10.23 -8.64 -19.43
N SER A 149 -9.10 -7.94 -19.51
CA SER A 149 -8.54 -7.20 -18.38
C SER A 149 -9.42 -6.03 -17.95
N LEU A 150 -10.09 -5.36 -18.91
CA LEU A 150 -11.05 -4.29 -18.59
C LEU A 150 -12.24 -4.85 -17.80
N ARG A 151 -12.78 -6.00 -18.22
CA ARG A 151 -13.85 -6.70 -17.50
C ARG A 151 -13.43 -7.07 -16.08
N ALA A 152 -12.22 -7.61 -15.90
CA ALA A 152 -11.69 -7.95 -14.58
C ALA A 152 -11.54 -6.71 -13.68
N MET A 153 -10.93 -5.65 -14.20
CA MET A 153 -10.77 -4.37 -13.48
C MET A 153 -12.10 -3.76 -13.05
N LEU A 154 -13.15 -3.89 -13.87
CA LEU A 154 -14.49 -3.45 -13.51
C LEU A 154 -15.10 -4.29 -12.40
N SER A 155 -14.93 -5.62 -12.44
CA SER A 155 -15.34 -6.51 -11.35
C SER A 155 -14.64 -6.15 -10.04
N ASP A 156 -13.31 -6.02 -10.07
CA ASP A 156 -12.50 -5.67 -8.91
C ASP A 156 -12.90 -4.30 -8.33
N LEU A 157 -13.22 -3.33 -9.20
CA LEU A 157 -13.72 -2.02 -8.79
C LEU A 157 -15.11 -2.12 -8.12
N ALA A 158 -16.00 -2.95 -8.64
CA ALA A 158 -17.31 -3.16 -8.03
C ALA A 158 -17.21 -3.81 -6.65
N ASP A 159 -16.29 -4.75 -6.48
CA ASP A 159 -16.03 -5.40 -5.19
C ASP A 159 -15.38 -4.41 -4.21
N TYR A 160 -14.37 -3.66 -4.65
CA TYR A 160 -13.76 -2.60 -3.85
C TYR A 160 -14.78 -1.59 -3.33
N LEU A 161 -15.70 -1.12 -4.18
CA LEU A 161 -16.74 -0.16 -3.82
C LEU A 161 -17.82 -0.76 -2.90
N ARG A 162 -18.04 -2.07 -2.96
CA ARG A 162 -18.95 -2.79 -2.06
C ARG A 162 -18.37 -2.88 -0.65
N ASP A 163 -17.07 -3.18 -0.57
CA ASP A 163 -16.34 -3.30 0.69
C ASP A 163 -16.07 -1.94 1.36
N ARG A 164 -16.09 -0.85 0.58
CA ARG A 164 -15.80 0.52 1.04
C ARG A 164 -16.89 1.50 0.59
N PRO A 165 -18.12 1.40 1.15
CA PRO A 165 -19.26 2.21 0.72
C PRO A 165 -19.07 3.72 0.97
N ASP A 166 -18.15 4.07 1.87
CA ASP A 166 -17.73 5.43 2.28
C ASP A 166 -16.62 6.02 1.40
N THR A 167 -16.16 5.31 0.37
CA THR A 167 -15.16 5.81 -0.59
C THR A 167 -15.56 7.15 -1.17
N ASP A 168 -14.67 8.14 -1.07
CA ASP A 168 -14.86 9.44 -1.71
C ASP A 168 -14.74 9.29 -3.24
N ILE A 169 -15.86 9.48 -3.93
CA ILE A 169 -15.97 9.31 -5.38
C ILE A 169 -15.09 10.33 -6.12
N ARG A 170 -14.84 11.50 -5.53
CA ARG A 170 -13.91 12.47 -6.13
C ARG A 170 -12.49 11.96 -6.12
N ASP A 171 -12.02 11.50 -4.97
CA ASP A 171 -10.66 10.98 -4.83
C ASP A 171 -10.48 9.75 -5.72
N LEU A 172 -11.51 8.90 -5.83
CA LEU A 172 -11.51 7.76 -6.73
C LEU A 172 -11.43 8.18 -8.20
N ALA A 173 -12.29 9.10 -8.66
CA ALA A 173 -12.27 9.60 -10.02
C ALA A 173 -10.92 10.25 -10.36
N TYR A 174 -10.42 11.11 -9.48
CA TYR A 174 -9.10 11.72 -9.62
C TYR A 174 -7.99 10.67 -9.71
N THR A 175 -8.01 9.65 -8.85
CA THR A 175 -7.01 8.58 -8.85
C THR A 175 -7.07 7.77 -10.15
N LEU A 176 -8.27 7.41 -10.60
CA LEU A 176 -8.47 6.65 -11.83
C LEU A 176 -8.09 7.43 -13.10
N THR A 177 -8.21 8.76 -13.09
CA THR A 177 -7.88 9.60 -14.24
C THR A 177 -6.43 10.09 -14.23
N CYS A 178 -5.92 10.53 -13.07
CA CYS A 178 -4.63 11.21 -12.96
C CYS A 178 -3.50 10.34 -12.39
N ARG A 179 -3.82 9.22 -11.73
CA ARG A 179 -2.85 8.36 -11.02
C ARG A 179 -2.85 6.91 -11.54
N ARG A 180 -3.42 6.70 -12.73
CA ARG A 180 -3.43 5.43 -13.47
C ARG A 180 -3.06 5.69 -14.92
N SER A 181 -2.41 4.70 -15.53
CA SER A 181 -2.13 4.73 -16.96
C SER A 181 -3.44 4.71 -17.76
N THR A 182 -3.47 5.44 -18.88
CA THR A 182 -4.56 5.35 -19.85
C THR A 182 -4.20 4.34 -20.93
N LEU A 183 -4.99 3.27 -21.03
CA LEU A 183 -4.75 2.12 -21.92
C LEU A 183 -5.81 2.03 -23.03
N PRO A 184 -5.62 1.18 -24.07
CA PRO A 184 -6.47 1.21 -25.27
C PRO A 184 -7.93 0.79 -25.07
N TYR A 185 -8.22 -0.14 -24.16
CA TYR A 185 -9.59 -0.55 -23.85
C TYR A 185 -10.08 0.32 -22.69
N ARG A 186 -11.15 1.09 -22.89
CA ARG A 186 -11.58 2.12 -21.95
C ARG A 186 -13.08 2.02 -21.68
N GLN A 187 -13.47 2.18 -20.42
CA GLN A 187 -14.84 2.34 -19.99
C GLN A 187 -14.94 3.60 -19.12
N VAL A 188 -15.94 4.44 -19.41
CA VAL A 188 -16.31 5.57 -18.55
C VAL A 188 -17.61 5.22 -17.85
N ILE A 189 -17.63 5.38 -16.54
CA ILE A 189 -18.83 5.21 -15.72
C ILE A 189 -19.06 6.51 -14.97
N THR A 190 -20.31 6.91 -14.86
CA THR A 190 -20.67 8.15 -14.18
C THR A 190 -21.62 7.86 -13.04
N GLY A 191 -21.46 8.55 -11.92
CA GLY A 191 -22.30 8.32 -10.76
C GLY A 191 -22.03 9.32 -9.65
N SER A 192 -22.98 9.40 -8.73
CA SER A 192 -22.97 10.29 -7.56
C SER A 192 -22.81 9.53 -6.23
N THR A 193 -22.99 8.21 -6.24
CA THR A 193 -22.85 7.34 -5.05
C THR A 193 -22.17 6.03 -5.42
N THR A 194 -21.48 5.42 -4.45
CA THR A 194 -20.81 4.12 -4.59
C THR A 194 -21.80 3.03 -5.02
N ARG A 195 -22.99 3.00 -4.40
CA ARG A 195 -24.08 2.09 -4.77
C ARG A 195 -24.53 2.24 -6.23
N HIS A 196 -24.69 3.47 -6.71
CA HIS A 196 -25.08 3.73 -8.10
C HIS A 196 -23.98 3.29 -9.07
N LEU A 197 -22.71 3.52 -8.73
CA LEU A 197 -21.57 3.06 -9.52
C LEU A 197 -21.51 1.53 -9.60
N VAL A 198 -21.67 0.82 -8.49
CA VAL A 198 -21.71 -0.65 -8.46
C VAL A 198 -22.84 -1.20 -9.33
N CYS A 199 -24.05 -0.62 -9.23
CA CYS A 199 -25.19 -1.01 -10.07
C CYS A 199 -24.88 -0.85 -11.57
N LYS A 200 -24.30 0.29 -11.97
CA LYS A 200 -23.90 0.54 -13.36
C LYS A 200 -22.80 -0.41 -13.83
N ILE A 201 -21.81 -0.69 -12.99
CA ILE A 201 -20.75 -1.66 -13.33
C ILE A 201 -21.37 -3.03 -13.56
N ASN A 202 -22.24 -3.50 -12.67
CA ASN A 202 -22.88 -4.80 -12.80
C ASN A 202 -23.75 -4.89 -14.05
N ALA A 203 -24.49 -3.82 -14.40
CA ALA A 203 -25.24 -3.75 -15.65
C ALA A 203 -24.32 -3.95 -16.86
N ILE A 204 -23.21 -3.20 -16.93
CA ILE A 204 -22.20 -3.33 -18.00
C ILE A 204 -21.62 -4.75 -18.06
N LEU A 205 -21.34 -5.36 -16.91
CA LEU A 205 -20.80 -6.72 -16.86
C LEU A 205 -21.82 -7.78 -17.32
N SER A 206 -23.12 -7.54 -17.10
CA SER A 206 -24.21 -8.46 -17.43
C SER A 206 -24.64 -8.41 -18.90
N GLU A 207 -24.52 -7.26 -19.57
CA GLU A 207 -24.96 -7.04 -20.96
C GLU A 207 -24.05 -7.68 -22.04
N GLY A 208 -23.08 -8.53 -21.64
CA GLY A 208 -22.07 -9.07 -22.55
C GLY A 208 -20.91 -8.09 -22.79
N GLN A 209 -20.07 -8.32 -23.79
CA GLN A 209 -18.98 -7.39 -24.14
C GLN A 209 -19.57 -6.23 -24.95
N PRO A 210 -19.49 -4.97 -24.48
CA PRO A 210 -19.92 -3.83 -25.27
C PRO A 210 -19.12 -3.77 -26.58
N GLN A 211 -19.77 -3.48 -27.70
CA GLN A 211 -19.10 -3.33 -29.01
C GLN A 211 -17.94 -2.33 -28.97
N SER A 212 -18.05 -1.32 -28.09
CA SER A 212 -16.99 -0.33 -27.84
C SER A 212 -15.67 -0.93 -27.31
N TRP A 213 -15.68 -2.16 -26.79
CA TRP A 213 -14.50 -2.89 -26.32
C TRP A 213 -13.88 -3.77 -27.40
N ASP A 214 -14.49 -3.90 -28.58
CA ASP A 214 -13.93 -4.73 -29.66
C ASP A 214 -12.78 -4.04 -30.38
N THR A 215 -12.72 -2.71 -30.31
CA THR A 215 -11.69 -1.91 -30.97
C THR A 215 -10.85 -1.15 -29.93
N PRO A 216 -9.54 -1.47 -29.80
CA PRO A 216 -8.65 -0.69 -28.94
C PRO A 216 -8.52 0.74 -29.44
N ARG A 217 -8.65 1.71 -28.52
CA ARG A 217 -8.44 3.13 -28.80
C ARG A 217 -6.99 3.52 -28.49
N PHE A 218 -6.15 3.46 -29.50
CA PHE A 218 -4.80 4.03 -29.42
C PHE A 218 -4.88 5.56 -29.36
N ASN A 219 -3.90 6.20 -28.71
CA ASN A 219 -3.88 7.65 -28.59
C ASN A 219 -3.91 8.29 -29.97
N ILE A 220 -5.06 8.84 -30.32
CA ILE A 220 -5.18 9.82 -31.39
C ILE A 220 -4.58 11.11 -30.81
N SER A 221 -3.80 11.81 -31.62
CA SER A 221 -3.45 13.22 -31.36
C SER A 221 -4.70 13.99 -30.91
N THR A 222 -4.54 14.97 -30.02
CA THR A 222 -5.66 15.74 -29.43
C THR A 222 -6.67 16.10 -30.52
N PRO A 223 -7.89 15.51 -30.51
CA PRO A 223 -8.81 15.66 -31.61
C PRO A 223 -9.29 17.11 -31.69
N ALA A 224 -9.50 17.61 -32.91
CA ALA A 224 -10.17 18.89 -33.09
C ALA A 224 -11.62 18.76 -32.59
N VAL A 225 -12.02 19.66 -31.68
CA VAL A 225 -13.38 19.72 -31.12
C VAL A 225 -14.09 20.94 -31.70
N LEU A 226 -15.27 20.72 -32.31
CA LEU A 226 -16.15 21.80 -32.77
C LEU A 226 -17.29 22.00 -31.78
N GLY A 227 -17.37 23.18 -31.17
CA GLY A 227 -18.51 23.57 -30.35
C GLY A 227 -19.72 23.87 -31.23
N VAL A 228 -20.81 23.14 -31.03
CA VAL A 228 -22.09 23.34 -31.74
C VAL A 228 -23.10 23.94 -30.79
N PHE A 229 -23.74 25.04 -31.20
CA PHE A 229 -24.73 25.76 -30.41
C PHE A 229 -26.13 25.45 -30.92
N THR A 230 -27.03 25.06 -30.02
CA THR A 230 -28.42 24.75 -30.36
C THR A 230 -29.20 26.02 -30.68
N GLY A 231 -30.10 25.93 -31.68
CA GLY A 231 -31.04 27.00 -32.00
C GLY A 231 -32.27 27.03 -31.08
N GLN A 232 -33.19 27.95 -31.37
CA GLN A 232 -34.49 28.01 -30.72
C GLN A 232 -35.30 26.73 -30.99
N GLY A 233 -35.95 26.17 -29.96
CA GLY A 233 -36.73 24.92 -30.04
C GLY A 233 -36.16 23.75 -29.24
N ALA A 234 -34.91 23.82 -28.79
CA ALA A 234 -34.24 22.80 -27.97
C ALA A 234 -34.40 22.99 -26.45
N GLN A 235 -35.20 23.95 -26.01
CA GLN A 235 -35.43 24.25 -24.59
C GLN A 235 -36.31 23.19 -23.90
N TRP A 236 -36.00 22.88 -22.64
CA TRP A 236 -36.75 21.94 -21.78
C TRP A 236 -37.09 22.61 -20.44
N ASN A 237 -38.17 22.17 -19.78
CA ASN A 237 -38.53 22.68 -18.44
C ASN A 237 -37.44 22.32 -17.42
N ARG A 238 -36.86 23.35 -16.76
CA ARG A 238 -35.78 23.24 -15.76
C ARG A 238 -34.43 22.73 -16.29
N ILE A 239 -33.97 23.25 -17.42
CA ILE A 239 -32.53 23.39 -17.62
C ILE A 239 -32.06 24.47 -16.63
N PRO A 240 -31.19 24.16 -15.65
CA PRO A 240 -30.59 25.19 -14.80
C PRO A 240 -29.67 26.13 -15.60
#